data_AF-A0A392R1C3-F1
#
_entry.id   AF-A0A392R1C3-F1
#
_cell.length_a   1.000
_cell.length_b   1.000
_cell.length_c   1.000
_cell.angle_alpha   90.00
_cell.angle_beta   90.00
_cell.angle_gamma   90.00
#
_symmetry.space_group_name_H-M   'P 1'
#
loop_
_entity.id
_entity.type
_entity.pdbx_description
1 polymer ?
#
loop_
_entity_poly.entity_id
_entity_poly.type
_entity_poly.pdbx_seq_one_letter_code
_entity_poly.pdbx_strand_id
1 'polypeptide(L)'
;MTNLRKKQVLHFPNAYSRCVLANATYIDLKSEDTDYRYRCPVNTSERSEPNGAYEKHIGKGWYEYLLSHRPRVNDKLLFELFPDTYELNVKLERRRNLRRNF
;
A
#
# COMPACT_ATOMS: atom_id res chain seq x y z
N MET A 1 -6.34 -7.55 14.21
CA MET A 1 -4.86 -7.60 14.29
C MET A 1 -4.36 -8.05 12.92
N THR A 2 -3.57 -7.26 12.20
CA THR A 2 -3.02 -7.71 10.90
C THR A 2 -2.06 -8.87 11.17
N ASN A 3 -2.37 -10.05 10.66
CA ASN A 3 -1.53 -11.23 10.87
C ASN A 3 -0.31 -11.17 9.95
N LEU A 4 0.77 -10.56 10.45
CA LEU A 4 2.04 -10.45 9.74
C LEU A 4 2.77 -11.80 9.58
N ARG A 5 2.23 -12.93 10.07
CA ARG A 5 2.79 -14.27 9.77
C ARG A 5 2.53 -14.70 8.33
N LYS A 6 1.53 -14.12 7.66
CA LYS A 6 1.24 -14.35 6.24
C LYS A 6 1.65 -13.10 5.47
N LYS A 7 2.33 -13.28 4.34
CA LYS A 7 2.63 -12.18 3.40
C LYS A 7 1.32 -11.46 3.06
N GLN A 8 1.25 -10.18 3.43
CA GLN A 8 0.11 -9.32 3.14
C GLN A 8 0.32 -8.65 1.79
N VAL A 9 -0.78 -8.37 1.10
CA VAL A 9 -0.80 -7.61 -0.14
C VAL A 9 -1.71 -6.39 0.02
N LEU A 10 -1.44 -5.33 -0.75
CA LEU A 10 -2.31 -4.18 -0.86
C LEU A 10 -2.99 -4.22 -2.24
N HIS A 11 -4.30 -4.42 -2.24
CA HIS A 11 -5.11 -4.34 -3.45
C HIS A 11 -5.47 -2.89 -3.74
N PHE A 12 -5.46 -2.52 -5.02
CA PHE A 12 -5.91 -1.20 -5.47
C PHE A 12 -7.37 -1.26 -5.89
N PRO A 13 -8.14 -0.17 -5.68
CA PRO A 13 -9.46 -0.06 -6.27
C PRO A 13 -9.39 -0.22 -7.81
N ASN A 14 -10.45 -0.77 -8.40
CA ASN A 14 -10.48 -1.12 -9.82
C ASN A 14 -10.21 0.09 -10.74
N ALA A 15 -10.73 1.27 -10.38
CA ALA A 15 -10.50 2.50 -11.15
C ALA A 15 -8.99 2.84 -11.25
N TYR A 16 -8.26 2.78 -10.13
CA TYR A 16 -6.81 3.00 -10.14
C TYR A 16 -6.07 1.88 -10.87
N SER A 17 -6.48 0.63 -10.68
CA SER A 17 -5.90 -0.52 -11.37
C SER A 17 -5.98 -0.39 -12.89
N ARG A 18 -7.11 0.10 -13.42
CA ARG A 18 -7.37 0.25 -14.86
C ARG A 18 -6.82 1.55 -15.47
N CYS A 19 -6.86 2.66 -14.74
CA CYS A 19 -6.52 3.96 -15.32
C CYS A 19 -5.09 4.40 -15.00
N VAL A 20 -4.62 4.10 -13.79
CA VAL A 20 -3.31 4.56 -13.30
C VAL A 20 -2.28 3.45 -13.41
N LEU A 21 -2.63 2.23 -12.98
CA LEU A 21 -1.69 1.11 -12.86
C LEU A 21 -1.75 0.12 -14.03
N ALA A 22 -2.44 0.45 -15.13
CA ALA A 22 -2.61 -0.48 -16.26
C ALA A 22 -1.28 -1.02 -16.78
N ASN A 23 -0.32 -0.11 -16.97
CA ASN A 23 1.01 -0.39 -17.53
C ASN A 23 2.14 -0.32 -16.49
N ALA A 24 1.81 -0.06 -15.22
CA ALA A 24 2.79 0.03 -14.16
C ALA A 24 3.32 -1.38 -13.82
N THR A 25 4.65 -1.54 -13.85
CA THR A 25 5.33 -2.78 -13.45
C THR A 25 5.79 -2.73 -11.99
N TYR A 26 5.97 -1.53 -11.45
CA TYR A 26 6.28 -1.28 -10.05
C TYR A 26 5.65 0.03 -9.58
N ILE A 27 5.51 0.15 -8.27
CA ILE A 27 5.18 1.37 -7.52
C ILE A 27 6.35 1.62 -6.57
N ASP A 28 6.79 2.86 -6.47
CA ASP A 28 7.76 3.27 -5.45
C ASP A 28 7.00 3.78 -4.23
N LEU A 29 6.90 2.92 -3.21
CA LEU A 29 6.23 3.28 -1.96
C LEU A 29 7.18 4.08 -1.09
N LYS A 30 6.81 5.30 -0.74
CA LYS A 30 7.57 6.16 0.17
C LYS A 30 6.85 6.25 1.51
N SER A 31 7.56 5.94 2.60
CA SER A 31 7.06 6.24 3.94
C SER A 31 7.26 7.72 4.25
N GLU A 32 6.19 8.45 4.56
CA GLU A 32 6.31 9.81 5.06
C GLU A 32 6.83 9.88 6.50
N ASP A 33 6.70 8.78 7.24
CA ASP A 33 7.13 8.71 8.65
C ASP A 33 8.65 8.54 8.79
N THR A 34 9.30 7.93 7.79
CA THR A 34 10.72 7.56 7.84
C THR A 34 11.55 7.99 6.63
N ASP A 35 10.92 8.57 5.60
CA ASP A 35 11.50 8.91 4.29
C ASP A 35 12.07 7.69 3.51
N TYR A 36 11.91 6.48 4.03
CA TYR A 36 12.38 5.25 3.39
C TYR A 36 11.49 4.85 2.21
N ARG A 37 12.12 4.34 1.14
CA ARG A 37 11.46 3.89 -0.09
C ARG A 37 11.47 2.36 -0.20
N TYR A 38 10.31 1.80 -0.52
CA TYR A 38 10.10 0.36 -0.75
C TYR A 38 9.66 0.14 -2.20
N ARG A 39 10.46 -0.58 -2.98
CA ARG A 39 10.10 -0.92 -4.35
C ARG A 39 9.06 -2.04 -4.38
N CYS A 40 7.92 -1.78 -4.98
CA CYS A 40 6.75 -2.66 -4.94
C CYS A 40 6.38 -3.16 -6.34
N PRO A 41 6.72 -4.41 -6.71
CA PRO A 41 6.24 -4.99 -7.96
C PRO A 41 4.72 -5.02 -8.01
N VAL A 42 4.14 -4.55 -9.11
CA VAL A 42 2.71 -4.59 -9.36
C VAL A 42 2.36 -5.94 -9.97
N ASN A 43 1.50 -6.68 -9.27
CA ASN A 43 1.02 -7.97 -9.71
C ASN A 43 -0.43 -7.84 -10.18
N THR A 44 -0.78 -8.62 -11.20
CA THR A 44 -2.16 -8.79 -11.65
C THR A 44 -2.70 -10.10 -11.08
N SER A 45 -3.97 -10.15 -10.69
CA SER A 45 -4.59 -11.43 -10.36
C SER A 45 -4.86 -12.25 -11.63
N GLU A 46 -4.44 -13.52 -11.65
CA GLU A 46 -4.65 -14.48 -12.75
C GLU A 46 -6.11 -14.51 -13.21
N ARG A 47 -7.08 -14.44 -12.30
CA ARG A 47 -8.52 -14.46 -12.63
C ARG A 47 -8.98 -13.25 -13.45
N SER A 48 -8.24 -12.15 -13.41
CA SER A 48 -8.55 -10.93 -14.14
C SER A 48 -7.78 -10.81 -15.45
N GLU A 49 -6.73 -11.63 -15.67
CA GLU A 49 -5.93 -11.60 -16.89
C GLU A 49 -6.77 -11.80 -18.16
N PRO A 50 -7.71 -12.76 -18.24
CA PRO A 50 -8.55 -12.94 -19.44
C PRO A 50 -9.46 -11.74 -19.72
N ASN A 51 -9.74 -10.93 -18.70
CA ASN A 51 -10.72 -9.85 -18.73
C ASN A 51 -10.05 -8.46 -18.68
N GLY A 52 -8.79 -8.35 -19.08
CA GLY A 52 -8.06 -7.08 -19.17
C GLY A 52 -7.27 -6.70 -17.92
N ALA A 53 -6.84 -7.66 -17.11
CA ALA A 53 -5.85 -7.50 -16.04
C ALA A 53 -6.18 -6.40 -15.01
N TYR A 54 -7.47 -6.23 -14.69
CA TYR A 54 -7.95 -5.07 -13.93
C TYR A 54 -7.78 -5.17 -12.41
N GLU A 55 -7.33 -6.30 -11.86
CA GLU A 55 -7.10 -6.43 -10.43
C GLU A 55 -5.61 -6.36 -10.11
N LYS A 56 -5.14 -5.17 -9.73
CA LYS A 56 -3.74 -4.92 -9.40
C LYS A 56 -3.52 -4.94 -7.89
N HIS A 57 -2.36 -5.46 -7.47
CA HIS A 57 -1.93 -5.42 -6.06
C HIS A 57 -0.41 -5.37 -5.93
N ILE A 58 0.08 -4.87 -4.79
CA ILE A 58 1.50 -4.92 -4.42
C ILE A 58 1.71 -5.83 -3.21
N GLY A 59 2.78 -6.61 -3.22
CA GLY A 59 3.08 -7.60 -2.17
C GLY A 59 4.37 -7.33 -1.41
N LYS A 60 5.53 -7.54 -2.05
CA LYS A 60 6.84 -7.57 -1.39
C LYS A 60 7.16 -6.29 -0.61
N GLY A 61 7.28 -5.15 -1.29
CA GLY A 61 7.62 -3.88 -0.62
C GLY A 61 6.54 -3.39 0.35
N TRP A 62 5.27 -3.71 0.08
CA TRP A 62 4.17 -3.45 1.02
C TRP A 62 4.34 -4.23 2.33
N TYR A 63 4.67 -5.51 2.24
CA TYR A 63 4.91 -6.35 3.40
C TYR A 63 6.13 -5.85 4.20
N GLU A 64 7.20 -5.42 3.53
CA GLU A 64 8.37 -4.79 4.16
C GLU A 64 7.99 -3.50 4.90
N TYR A 65 7.16 -2.64 4.30
CA TYR A 65 6.61 -1.45 4.97
C TYR A 65 5.81 -1.80 6.23
N LEU A 66 4.95 -2.83 6.16
CA LEU A 66 4.16 -3.25 7.33
C LEU A 66 5.04 -3.82 8.46
N LEU A 67 6.12 -4.53 8.13
CA LEU A 67 7.06 -5.07 9.12
C LEU A 67 7.82 -3.97 9.86
N SER A 68 8.21 -2.89 9.16
CA SER A 68 8.93 -1.76 9.75
C SER A 68 8.01 -0.86 10.59
N HIS A 69 6.79 -0.56 10.11
CA HIS A 69 5.91 0.40 10.77
C HIS A 69 5.00 -0.24 11.83
N ARG A 70 4.70 -1.54 11.70
CA ARG A 70 3.82 -2.32 12.57
C ARG A 70 2.51 -1.61 12.92
N PRO A 71 1.70 -1.21 11.93
CA PRO A 71 0.43 -0.54 12.17
C PRO A 71 -0.51 -1.43 13.00
N ARG A 72 -1.29 -0.80 13.87
CA ARG A 72 -2.22 -1.45 14.80
C ARG A 72 -3.66 -1.26 14.36
N VAL A 73 -4.55 -2.05 14.96
CA VAL A 73 -5.99 -1.83 14.79
C VAL A 73 -6.33 -0.42 15.25
N ASN A 74 -7.10 0.31 14.44
CA ASN A 74 -7.47 1.72 14.60
C ASN A 74 -6.40 2.76 14.26
N ASP A 75 -5.20 2.36 13.83
CA ASP A 75 -4.31 3.30 13.13
C ASP A 75 -4.89 3.57 11.73
N LYS A 76 -4.65 4.77 11.21
CA LYS A 76 -5.03 5.13 9.84
C LYS A 76 -3.80 5.17 8.95
N LEU A 77 -3.95 4.67 7.74
CA LEU A 77 -2.97 4.81 6.69
C LEU A 77 -3.55 5.76 5.65
N LEU A 78 -2.83 6.85 5.40
CA LEU A 78 -3.16 7.80 4.34
C LEU A 78 -2.28 7.47 3.14
N PHE A 79 -2.88 7.50 1.96
CA PHE A 79 -2.24 7.13 0.70
C PHE A 79 -2.38 8.29 -0.28
N GLU A 80 -1.27 8.70 -0.87
CA GLU A 80 -1.24 9.64 -1.98
C GLU A 80 -0.48 9.01 -3.14
N LEU A 81 -1.18 8.78 -4.25
CA LEU A 81 -0.64 8.12 -5.44
C LEU A 81 -0.43 9.16 -6.54
N PHE A 82 0.80 9.25 -7.03
CA PHE A 82 1.18 10.13 -8.14
C PHE A 82 1.15 9.34 -9.46
N PRO A 83 0.19 9.61 -10.36
CA PRO A 83 0.00 8.79 -11.57
C PRO A 83 1.17 8.81 -12.55
N ASP A 84 1.88 9.93 -12.63
CA ASP A 84 2.94 10.12 -13.63
C ASP A 84 4.26 9.46 -13.24
N THR A 85 4.49 9.28 -11.93
CA THR A 85 5.74 8.73 -11.37
C THR A 85 5.56 7.35 -10.77
N TYR A 86 4.33 6.90 -10.57
CA TYR A 86 3.98 5.71 -9.80
C TYR A 86 4.58 5.73 -8.38
N GLU A 87 4.78 6.93 -7.81
CA GLU A 87 5.13 7.11 -6.41
C GLU A 87 3.87 7.00 -5.55
N LEU A 88 3.94 6.20 -4.49
CA LEU A 88 2.87 6.05 -3.50
C LEU A 88 3.39 6.50 -2.14
N ASN A 89 3.01 7.69 -1.72
CA ASN A 89 3.30 8.17 -0.37
C ASN A 89 2.33 7.53 0.61
N VAL A 90 2.87 7.03 1.71
CA VAL A 90 2.11 6.39 2.77
C VAL A 90 2.47 7.00 4.11
N LYS A 91 1.46 7.50 4.81
CA LYS A 91 1.59 8.05 6.16
C LYS A 91 0.79 7.24 7.16
N LEU A 92 1.42 6.86 8.26
CA LEU A 92 0.77 6.15 9.37
C LEU A 92 0.35 7.13 10.48
N GLU A 93 -0.94 7.44 10.54
CA GLU A 93 -1.50 8.19 11.64
C GLU A 93 -1.89 7.27 12.80
N ARG A 94 -1.08 7.30 13.86
CA ARG A 94 -1.36 6.55 15.08
C ARG A 94 -2.47 7.21 15.87
N ARG A 95 -3.39 6.39 16.43
CA ARG A 95 -4.40 6.90 17.37
C ARG A 95 -3.70 7.55 18.55
N ARG A 96 -3.84 8.88 18.70
CA ARG A 96 -3.41 9.58 19.91
C ARG A 96 -4.22 9.04 21.09
N ASN A 97 -3.55 8.50 22.10
CA ASN A 97 -4.16 8.30 23.41
C ASN A 97 -4.52 9.69 23.95
N LEU A 98 -5.78 10.11 23.85
CA LEU A 98 -6.33 11.17 24.68
C LEU A 98 -6.40 10.65 26.13
N ARG A 99 -5.24 10.47 26.77
CA ARG A 99 -5.13 10.63 28.22
C ARG A 99 -4.73 12.08 28.44
N ARG A 100 -5.72 12.96 28.36
CA ARG A 100 -5.63 14.26 29.02
C ARG A 100 -6.12 14.04 30.43
N ASN A 101 -5.19 14.19 31.37
CA ASN A 101 -5.46 14.31 32.81
C ASN A 101 -6.56 15.36 33.02
N PHE A 102 -7.61 14.99 33.73
CA PHE A 102 -8.31 15.82 34.71
C PHE A 102 -8.77 14.89 35.83
#